data_AF-A0A7Y8RUT8-F1
#
_entry.id   AF-A0A7Y8RUT8-F1
#
_cell.length_a   1.000
_cell.length_b   1.000
_cell.length_c   1.000
_cell.angle_alpha   90.00
_cell.angle_beta   90.00
_cell.angle_gamma   90.00
#
_symmetry.space_group_name_H-M   'P 1'
#
loop_
_entity.id
_entity.type
_entity.pdbx_description
1 polymer ?
#
loop_
_entity_poly.entity_id
_entity_poly.type
_entity_poly.pdbx_seq_one_letter_code
_entity_poly.pdbx_strand_id
1 'polypeptide(L)'
;MESALDQLDRFTDEPTKQMLRGLIKRKRKYENYKKQSFRWQAAALICAASFCLFVAWKGYGKNSILGELLNDSMYMLWILSAAFAYSTAYFFKKKEEKAEADFHKLRCEIIQKSTDLWPQPEEWKSRETVYKVMKQQYDINLYFESK
;
A
#
# COMPACT_ATOMS: atom_id res chain seq x y z
N MET A 1 1.31 11.67 -17.51
CA MET A 1 0.27 10.81 -16.90
C MET A 1 -1.12 11.11 -17.44
N GLU A 2 -1.42 12.36 -17.84
CA GLU A 2 -2.66 12.69 -18.57
C GLU A 2 -2.72 12.09 -19.99
N SER A 3 -1.62 12.11 -20.75
CA SER A 3 -1.57 11.55 -22.11
C SER A 3 -1.97 10.06 -22.21
N ALA A 4 -1.73 9.28 -21.15
CA ALA A 4 -2.09 7.87 -21.03
C ALA A 4 -3.60 7.66 -20.85
N LEU A 5 -4.20 8.45 -19.96
CA LEU A 5 -5.63 8.44 -19.68
C LEU A 5 -6.41 8.96 -20.87
N ASP A 6 -5.89 9.99 -21.55
CA ASP A 6 -6.52 10.59 -22.73
C ASP A 6 -6.52 9.62 -23.93
N GLN A 7 -5.49 8.78 -24.06
CA GLN A 7 -5.50 7.67 -25.00
C GLN A 7 -6.51 6.59 -24.61
N LEU A 8 -6.60 6.23 -23.32
CA LEU A 8 -7.57 5.24 -22.83
C LEU A 8 -9.02 5.71 -23.09
N ASP A 9 -9.29 6.98 -22.83
CA ASP A 9 -10.60 7.63 -22.96
C ASP A 9 -11.14 7.62 -24.39
N ARG A 10 -10.27 7.51 -25.41
CA ARG A 10 -10.70 7.41 -26.82
C ARG A 10 -11.22 6.02 -27.20
N PHE A 11 -10.90 4.99 -26.42
CA PHE A 11 -11.18 3.59 -26.75
C PHE A 11 -12.16 2.92 -25.78
N THR A 12 -12.74 3.67 -24.84
CA THR A 12 -13.62 3.13 -23.80
C THR A 12 -14.86 3.97 -23.55
N ASP A 13 -15.99 3.30 -23.32
CA ASP A 13 -17.24 3.93 -22.92
C ASP A 13 -17.13 4.61 -21.55
N GLU A 14 -17.99 5.59 -21.31
CA GLU A 14 -18.05 6.37 -20.06
C GLU A 14 -18.08 5.52 -18.77
N PRO A 15 -18.84 4.40 -18.66
CA PRO A 15 -18.78 3.52 -17.47
C PRO A 15 -17.42 2.83 -17.32
N THR A 16 -16.84 2.34 -18.41
CA THR A 16 -15.55 1.64 -18.44
C THR A 16 -14.41 2.57 -18.01
N LYS A 17 -14.47 3.82 -18.48
CA LYS A 17 -13.58 4.91 -18.10
C LYS A 17 -13.61 5.22 -16.61
N GLN A 18 -14.80 5.32 -16.00
CA GLN A 18 -14.91 5.53 -14.57
C GLN A 18 -14.32 4.36 -13.76
N MET A 19 -14.55 3.12 -14.20
CA MET A 19 -13.96 1.94 -13.54
C MET A 19 -12.43 1.91 -13.63
N LEU A 20 -11.87 2.17 -14.82
CA LEU A 20 -10.41 2.22 -15.05
C LEU A 20 -9.73 3.34 -14.26
N ARG A 21 -10.30 4.54 -14.26
CA ARG A 21 -9.82 5.67 -13.43
C ARG A 21 -9.89 5.33 -11.94
N GLY A 22 -10.97 4.68 -11.51
CA GLY A 22 -11.13 4.15 -10.16
C GLY A 22 -10.01 3.17 -9.79
N LEU A 23 -9.67 2.25 -10.69
CA LEU A 23 -8.61 1.28 -10.52
C LEU A 23 -7.24 1.93 -10.39
N ILE A 24 -6.90 2.87 -11.27
CA ILE A 24 -5.63 3.63 -11.22
C ILE A 24 -5.53 4.42 -9.91
N LYS A 25 -6.62 5.08 -9.50
CA LYS A 25 -6.66 5.84 -8.24
C LYS A 25 -6.44 4.94 -7.03
N ARG A 26 -7.03 3.73 -7.02
CA ARG A 26 -6.84 2.74 -5.96
C ARG A 26 -5.42 2.17 -5.96
N LYS A 27 -4.85 1.85 -7.13
CA LYS A 27 -3.43 1.43 -7.23
C LYS A 27 -2.50 2.49 -6.66
N ARG A 28 -2.65 3.75 -7.06
CA ARG A 28 -1.82 4.85 -6.53
C ARG A 28 -2.00 5.00 -5.02
N LYS A 29 -3.22 4.85 -4.51
CA LYS A 29 -3.50 4.90 -3.07
C LYS A 29 -2.80 3.77 -2.33
N TYR A 30 -2.84 2.55 -2.85
CA TYR A 30 -2.10 1.39 -2.32
C TYR A 30 -0.58 1.65 -2.34
N GLU A 31 -0.01 2.07 -3.46
CA GLU A 31 1.43 2.36 -3.55
C GLU A 31 1.86 3.48 -2.60
N ASN A 32 1.04 4.51 -2.44
CA ASN A 32 1.30 5.57 -1.46
C ASN A 32 1.29 5.03 -0.03
N TYR A 33 0.33 4.17 0.33
CA TYR A 33 0.33 3.53 1.64
C TYR A 33 1.52 2.61 1.84
N LYS A 34 1.90 1.83 0.83
CA LYS A 34 3.10 0.97 0.86
C LYS A 34 4.37 1.77 1.08
N LYS A 35 4.55 2.87 0.34
CA LYS A 35 5.68 3.81 0.53
C LYS A 35 5.65 4.45 1.92
N GLN A 36 4.48 4.87 2.39
CA GLN A 36 4.34 5.49 3.70
C GLN A 36 4.60 4.49 4.83
N SER A 37 4.12 3.25 4.69
CA SER A 37 4.37 2.11 5.58
C SER A 37 5.87 1.84 5.66
N PHE A 38 6.56 1.77 4.52
CA PHE A 38 8.02 1.62 4.47
C PHE A 38 8.77 2.78 5.15
N ARG A 39 8.34 4.03 4.93
CA ARG A 39 8.92 5.20 5.63
C ARG A 39 8.72 5.14 7.14
N TRP A 40 7.55 4.74 7.60
CA TRP A 40 7.27 4.58 9.03
C TRP A 40 8.05 3.41 9.64
N GLN A 41 8.21 2.31 8.93
CA GLN A 41 9.06 1.19 9.35
C GLN A 41 10.54 1.61 9.46
N ALA A 42 11.04 2.36 8.47
CA ALA A 42 12.39 2.92 8.52
C ALA A 42 12.57 3.90 9.69
N ALA A 43 11.59 4.79 9.92
CA ALA A 43 11.61 5.69 11.07
C ALA A 43 11.58 4.93 12.40
N ALA A 44 10.75 3.88 12.51
CA ALA A 44 10.70 3.01 13.69
C ALA A 44 12.03 2.28 13.93
N LEU A 45 12.70 1.80 12.88
CA LEU A 45 14.03 1.20 12.96
C LEU A 45 15.08 2.19 13.46
N ILE A 46 15.05 3.44 12.97
CA ILE A 46 15.96 4.50 13.44
C ILE A 46 15.71 4.80 14.93
N CYS A 47 14.44 4.92 15.34
CA CYS A 47 14.09 5.08 16.75
C CYS A 47 14.59 3.90 17.61
N ALA A 48 14.39 2.65 17.14
CA ALA A 48 14.86 1.47 17.84
C ALA A 48 16.40 1.41 17.92
N ALA A 49 17.12 1.77 16.85
CA ALA A 49 18.57 1.85 16.85
C ALA A 49 19.07 2.92 17.84
N SER A 50 18.41 4.09 17.89
CA SER A 50 18.74 5.14 18.86
C SER A 50 18.52 4.69 20.31
N PHE A 51 17.49 3.86 20.56
CA PHE A 51 17.26 3.25 21.86
C PHE A 51 18.40 2.32 22.26
N CYS A 52 18.79 1.41 21.36
CA CYS A 52 19.87 0.46 21.61
C CYS A 52 21.19 1.20 21.92
N LEU A 53 21.49 2.28 21.21
CA LEU A 53 22.66 3.12 21.47
C LEU A 53 22.57 3.81 22.85
N PHE A 54 21.40 4.32 23.23
CA PHE A 54 21.17 4.93 24.53
C PHE A 54 21.40 3.92 25.67
N VAL A 55 20.87 2.70 25.53
CA VAL A 55 21.06 1.62 26.51
C VAL A 55 22.53 1.19 26.57
N ALA A 56 23.21 1.05 25.42
CA ALA A 56 24.62 0.70 25.36
C ALA A 56 25.52 1.75 26.03
N TRP A 57 25.20 3.04 25.86
CA TRP A 57 25.94 4.14 26.48
C TRP A 57 25.71 4.21 28.00
N LYS A 58 24.46 4.05 28.47
CA LYS A 58 24.16 4.05 29.91
C LYS A 58 24.82 2.88 30.66
N GLY A 59 25.28 1.86 29.93
CA GLY A 59 25.93 0.67 30.45
C GLY A 59 24.91 -0.30 31.05
N TYR A 60 25.11 -1.61 30.88
CA TYR A 60 24.30 -2.63 31.54
C TYR A 60 24.50 -2.52 33.07
N GLY A 61 23.61 -1.77 33.73
CA GLY A 61 23.59 -1.59 35.18
C GLY A 61 23.32 -2.91 35.90
N LYS A 62 24.07 -3.18 36.96
CA LYS A 62 24.12 -4.43 37.74
C LYS A 62 22.84 -4.78 38.51
N ASN A 63 21.71 -4.09 38.28
CA ASN A 63 20.47 -4.32 39.03
C ASN A 63 19.43 -5.10 38.20
N SER A 64 18.46 -5.69 38.90
CA SER A 64 17.31 -6.38 38.30
C SER A 64 16.60 -5.48 37.29
N ILE A 65 16.60 -5.91 36.03
CA ILE A 65 16.05 -5.19 34.86
C ILE A 65 14.64 -4.65 35.14
N LEU A 66 13.79 -5.42 35.83
CA LEU A 66 12.43 -5.03 36.20
C LEU A 66 12.35 -3.85 37.19
N GLY A 67 13.30 -3.75 38.13
CA GLY A 67 13.34 -2.68 39.12
C GLY A 67 13.81 -1.35 38.52
N GLU A 68 14.81 -1.38 37.63
CA GLU A 68 15.25 -0.19 36.90
C GLU A 68 14.18 0.28 35.90
N LEU A 69 13.49 -0.66 35.24
CA LEU A 69 12.43 -0.37 34.27
C LEU A 69 11.24 0.39 34.89
N LEU A 70 10.91 0.12 36.15
CA LEU A 70 9.80 0.74 36.88
C LEU A 70 10.21 2.01 37.64
N ASN A 71 11.49 2.15 38.02
CA ASN A 71 11.96 3.25 38.85
C ASN A 71 12.49 4.45 38.05
N ASP A 72 12.91 4.23 36.79
CA ASP A 72 13.42 5.31 35.93
C ASP A 72 12.37 5.77 34.93
N SER A 73 12.01 7.06 35.01
CA SER A 73 11.04 7.71 34.11
C SER A 73 11.41 7.56 32.62
N MET A 74 12.70 7.41 32.30
CA MET A 74 13.13 7.19 30.92
C MET A 74 12.73 5.81 30.37
N TYR A 75 12.76 4.73 31.16
CA TYR A 75 12.39 3.40 30.66
C TYR A 75 10.88 3.27 30.43
N MET A 76 10.04 3.92 31.25
CA MET A 76 8.60 4.03 30.97
C MET A 76 8.33 4.75 29.65
N LEU A 77 9.04 5.84 29.36
CA LEU A 77 8.93 6.55 28.07
C LEU A 77 9.27 5.63 26.89
N TRP A 78 10.28 4.76 27.05
CA TRP A 78 10.66 3.79 26.02
C TRP A 78 9.61 2.69 25.81
N ILE A 79 9.02 2.15 26.87
CA ILE A 79 7.91 1.17 26.75
C ILE A 79 6.70 1.82 26.09
N LEU A 80 6.37 3.04 26.48
CA LEU A 80 5.24 3.78 25.91
C LEU A 80 5.48 4.08 24.43
N SER A 81 6.72 4.46 24.08
CA SER A 81 7.16 4.66 22.69
C SER A 81 7.10 3.35 21.88
N ALA A 82 7.54 2.22 22.45
CA ALA A 82 7.45 0.92 21.81
C ALA A 82 6.00 0.46 21.59
N ALA A 83 5.13 0.63 22.59
CA ALA A 83 3.71 0.36 22.48
C ALA A 83 3.07 1.24 21.39
N PHE A 84 3.39 2.54 21.38
CA PHE A 84 2.92 3.48 20.37
C PHE A 84 3.41 3.10 18.95
N ALA A 85 4.69 2.75 18.81
CA ALA A 85 5.28 2.28 17.55
C ALA A 85 4.59 1.01 17.05
N TYR A 86 4.31 0.05 17.94
CA TYR A 86 3.59 -1.17 17.60
C TYR A 86 2.14 -0.89 17.16
N SER A 87 1.39 -0.08 17.93
CA SER A 87 0.01 0.29 17.58
C SER A 87 -0.07 1.05 16.25
N THR A 88 0.84 1.98 16.00
CA THR A 88 0.89 2.73 14.74
C THR A 88 1.25 1.82 13.57
N ALA A 89 2.26 0.95 13.70
CA ALA A 89 2.62 -0.02 12.68
C ALA A 89 1.44 -0.94 12.34
N TYR A 90 0.75 -1.47 13.34
CA TYR A 90 -0.44 -2.31 13.15
C TYR A 90 -1.57 -1.57 12.42
N PHE A 91 -1.83 -0.31 12.79
CA PHE A 91 -2.85 0.51 12.15
C PHE A 91 -2.55 0.81 10.67
N PHE A 92 -1.29 1.14 10.34
CA PHE A 92 -0.89 1.37 8.95
C PHE A 92 -0.91 0.09 8.13
N LYS A 93 -0.46 -1.04 8.69
CA LYS A 93 -0.54 -2.35 8.03
C LYS A 93 -1.98 -2.71 7.67
N LYS A 94 -2.92 -2.54 8.60
CA LYS A 94 -4.35 -2.78 8.34
C LYS A 94 -4.92 -1.88 7.23
N LYS A 95 -4.47 -0.63 7.13
CA LYS A 95 -4.88 0.28 6.06
C LYS A 95 -4.29 -0.12 4.70
N GLU A 96 -3.06 -0.61 4.69
CA GLU A 96 -2.39 -1.12 3.50
C GLU A 96 -3.12 -2.37 2.96
N GLU A 97 -3.39 -3.36 3.82
CA GLU A 97 -4.14 -4.58 3.48
C GLU A 97 -5.54 -4.26 2.94
N LYS A 98 -6.25 -3.30 3.56
CA LYS A 98 -7.56 -2.86 3.07
C LYS A 98 -7.46 -2.23 1.68
N ALA A 99 -6.48 -1.36 1.45
CA ALA A 99 -6.29 -0.73 0.15
C ALA A 99 -5.90 -1.74 -0.94
N GLU A 100 -5.13 -2.76 -0.59
CA GLU A 100 -4.78 -3.87 -1.46
C GLU A 100 -6.00 -4.71 -1.84
N ALA A 101 -6.81 -5.10 -0.84
CA ALA A 101 -8.04 -5.85 -1.06
C ALA A 101 -9.04 -5.07 -1.94
N ASP A 102 -9.21 -3.76 -1.69
CA ASP A 102 -10.10 -2.89 -2.48
C ASP A 102 -9.61 -2.71 -3.94
N PHE A 103 -8.29 -2.73 -4.15
CA PHE A 103 -7.67 -2.71 -5.48
C PHE A 103 -7.88 -4.04 -6.20
N HIS A 104 -7.56 -5.15 -5.54
CA HIS A 104 -7.69 -6.50 -6.10
C HIS A 104 -9.15 -6.82 -6.44
N LYS A 105 -10.09 -6.51 -5.55
CA LYS A 105 -11.52 -6.68 -5.79
C LYS A 105 -11.99 -5.93 -7.04
N LEU A 106 -11.57 -4.67 -7.21
CA LEU A 106 -11.95 -3.88 -8.39
C LEU A 106 -11.30 -4.41 -9.67
N ARG A 107 -10.06 -4.89 -9.57
CA ARG A 107 -9.36 -5.54 -10.69
C ARG A 107 -10.13 -6.78 -11.13
N CYS A 108 -10.52 -7.66 -10.20
CA CYS A 108 -11.33 -8.84 -10.49
C CYS A 108 -12.68 -8.47 -11.12
N GLU A 109 -13.37 -7.46 -10.57
CA GLU A 109 -14.65 -7.01 -11.12
C GLU A 109 -14.53 -6.53 -12.57
N ILE A 110 -13.46 -5.80 -12.91
CA ILE A 110 -13.19 -5.35 -14.29
C ILE A 110 -12.86 -6.53 -15.21
N ILE A 111 -12.13 -7.54 -14.73
CA ILE A 111 -11.82 -8.74 -15.51
C ILE A 111 -13.09 -9.56 -15.77
N GLN A 112 -13.94 -9.75 -14.76
CA GLN A 112 -15.19 -10.49 -14.91
C GLN A 112 -16.19 -9.77 -15.81
N LYS A 113 -16.35 -8.45 -15.63
CA LYS A 113 -17.19 -7.62 -16.51
C LYS A 113 -16.56 -7.35 -17.88
N SER A 114 -15.33 -7.79 -18.15
CA SER A 114 -14.66 -7.48 -19.42
C SER A 114 -15.37 -8.03 -20.66
N THR A 115 -16.11 -9.13 -20.52
CA THR A 115 -16.94 -9.65 -21.62
C THR A 115 -18.19 -8.81 -21.86
N ASP A 116 -18.73 -8.16 -20.82
CA ASP A 116 -19.89 -7.28 -20.90
C ASP A 116 -19.51 -5.85 -21.34
N LEU A 117 -18.30 -5.41 -21.00
CA LEU A 117 -17.75 -4.10 -21.35
C LEU A 117 -17.31 -4.01 -22.81
N TRP A 118 -17.01 -5.14 -23.45
CA TRP A 118 -16.60 -5.22 -24.86
C TRP A 118 -17.28 -6.41 -25.56
N PRO A 119 -18.60 -6.35 -25.77
CA PRO A 119 -19.37 -7.45 -26.35
C PRO A 119 -19.06 -7.67 -27.84
N GLN A 120 -18.64 -6.62 -28.56
CA GLN A 120 -18.44 -6.71 -30.01
C GLN A 120 -16.98 -7.06 -30.39
N PRO A 121 -16.77 -7.87 -31.45
CA PRO A 121 -15.43 -8.22 -31.94
C PRO A 121 -14.58 -7.00 -32.35
N GLU A 122 -15.20 -5.92 -32.82
CA GLU A 122 -14.51 -4.68 -33.19
C GLU A 122 -13.88 -3.98 -31.98
N GLU A 123 -14.51 -4.12 -30.81
CA GLU A 123 -14.08 -3.52 -29.56
C GLU A 123 -13.01 -4.36 -28.83
N TRP A 124 -12.76 -5.59 -29.26
CA TRP A 124 -11.70 -6.44 -28.69
C TRP A 124 -10.30 -5.88 -28.95
N LYS A 125 -10.10 -5.19 -30.09
CA LYS A 125 -8.86 -4.44 -30.37
C LYS A 125 -8.68 -3.27 -29.40
N SER A 126 -9.77 -2.58 -29.07
CA SER A 126 -9.78 -1.50 -28.07
C SER A 126 -9.45 -2.05 -26.68
N ARG A 127 -10.05 -3.18 -26.29
CA ARG A 127 -9.75 -3.89 -25.03
C ARG A 127 -8.27 -4.28 -24.91
N GLU A 128 -7.69 -4.89 -25.95
CA GLU A 128 -6.29 -5.30 -25.93
C GLU A 128 -5.35 -4.09 -25.78
N THR A 129 -5.67 -2.97 -26.45
CA THR A 129 -4.94 -1.71 -26.33
C THR A 129 -5.01 -1.19 -24.89
N VAL A 130 -6.20 -1.15 -24.29
CA VAL A 130 -6.40 -0.72 -22.90
C VAL A 130 -5.59 -1.59 -21.93
N TYR A 131 -5.61 -2.91 -22.11
CA TYR A 131 -4.88 -3.84 -21.24
C TYR A 131 -3.36 -3.66 -21.37
N LYS A 132 -2.87 -3.44 -22.59
CA LYS A 132 -1.46 -3.16 -22.85
C LYS A 132 -1.02 -1.86 -22.20
N VAL A 133 -1.80 -0.79 -22.35
CA VAL A 133 -1.54 0.52 -21.74
C VAL A 133 -1.55 0.41 -20.21
N MET A 134 -2.54 -0.27 -19.63
CA MET A 134 -2.64 -0.49 -18.18
C MET A 134 -1.46 -1.30 -17.63
N LYS A 135 -1.00 -2.31 -18.37
CA LYS A 135 0.18 -3.09 -17.99
C LYS A 135 1.47 -2.29 -18.13
N GLN A 136 1.66 -1.54 -19.21
CA GLN A 136 2.91 -0.83 -19.47
C GLN A 136 3.08 0.44 -18.62
N GLN A 137 2.03 1.25 -18.47
CA GLN A 137 2.14 2.55 -17.81
C GLN A 137 1.77 2.51 -16.33
N TYR A 138 0.88 1.61 -15.95
CA TYR A 138 0.40 1.51 -14.58
C TYR A 138 0.81 0.20 -13.93
N ASP A 139 1.49 -0.72 -14.61
CA ASP A 139 1.88 -2.04 -14.07
C ASP A 139 0.67 -2.81 -13.49
N ILE A 140 -0.50 -2.66 -14.12
CA ILE A 140 -1.74 -3.36 -13.75
C ILE A 140 -2.00 -4.45 -14.78
N ASN A 141 -1.95 -5.71 -14.35
CA ASN A 141 -2.26 -6.83 -15.22
C ASN A 141 -3.76 -7.12 -15.25
N LEU A 142 -4.44 -6.81 -16.36
CA LEU A 142 -5.87 -7.12 -16.56
C LEU A 142 -6.11 -8.42 -17.36
N TYR A 143 -5.06 -9.15 -17.76
CA TYR A 143 -5.21 -10.35 -18.58
C TYR A 143 -5.63 -11.59 -17.78
N PHE A 144 -5.26 -11.64 -16.50
CA PHE A 144 -5.51 -12.79 -15.64
C PHE A 144 -6.01 -12.34 -14.27
N GLU A 145 -7.00 -13.05 -13.76
CA GLU A 145 -7.41 -13.05 -12.35
C GLU A 145 -6.40 -13.89 -11.56
N SER A 146 -5.13 -13.47 -11.51
CA SER A 146 -4.16 -14.19 -10.67
C SER A 146 -4.44 -13.89 -9.20
N LYS A 147 -4.58 -14.95 -8.42
CA LYS A 147 -4.73 -14.97 -6.96
C LYS A 147 -3.48 -14.43 -6.26
#